data_AF-A0A928BPI9-F1
#
_entry.id   AF-A0A928BPI9-F1
#
_cell.length_a   1.000
_cell.length_b   1.000
_cell.length_c   1.000
_cell.angle_alpha   90.00
_cell.angle_beta   90.00
_cell.angle_gamma   90.00
#
_symmetry.space_group_name_H-M   'P 1'
#
loop_
_entity.id
_entity.type
_entity.pdbx_description
1 polymer ?
#
loop_
_entity_poly.entity_id
_entity_poly.type
_entity_poly.pdbx_seq_one_letter_code
_entity_poly.pdbx_strand_id
1 'polypeptide(L)'
;MSLIKCPECGHEVSTKAPRCPHCGVPIAGNLKRCPNCDTIMLKDVERCPNCDTPFLVTSEAPMPAPAPMPAPAEPTPTLTPPAPAAPTEEVTAPTPERAEPADSQATSPTPSPAAAPAKKKKSLGGWALFALIVVLAALAVLIVWQIKSSREANAEAAFTLLRECNDPRSFEDFINRYPKSRHIAEVEARLEELRLEEVAWQAALSTTNPAIVRDFIDNYPTSAHHSAALHRIDTLDWREANKKNTSAGYTAYISAHDAGDFITEAFAAREEAVKREEQAYRDSIAAARADSITLPSLFNTTNNTL
;
A
#
# COMPACT_ATOMS: atom_id res chain seq x y z
N MET A 1 5.05 28.44 -3.90
CA MET A 1 4.50 27.98 -2.61
C MET A 1 5.25 26.72 -2.22
N SER A 2 5.76 26.60 -0.99
CA SER A 2 6.51 25.39 -0.58
C SER A 2 5.54 24.27 -0.22
N LEU A 3 5.53 23.22 -1.04
CA LEU A 3 4.92 21.92 -0.76
C LEU A 3 5.92 21.06 0.01
N ILE A 4 5.43 20.31 0.99
CA ILE A 4 6.20 19.34 1.77
C ILE A 4 5.49 18.00 1.74
N LYS A 5 6.23 16.91 1.86
CA LYS A 5 5.61 15.60 2.07
C LYS A 5 5.20 15.46 3.53
N CYS A 6 3.96 15.05 3.76
CA CYS A 6 3.47 14.75 5.09
C CYS A 6 4.28 13.59 5.66
N PRO A 7 4.87 13.72 6.86
CA PRO A 7 5.64 12.63 7.48
C PRO A 7 4.79 11.44 7.92
N GLU A 8 3.47 11.62 8.08
CA GLU A 8 2.54 10.53 8.45
C GLU A 8 2.03 9.77 7.22
N CYS A 9 1.59 10.47 6.17
CA CYS A 9 0.91 9.84 5.02
C CYS A 9 1.65 9.96 3.68
N GLY A 10 2.84 10.59 3.66
CA GLY A 10 3.67 10.75 2.46
C GLY A 10 3.13 11.70 1.39
N HIS A 11 1.87 12.16 1.49
CA HIS A 11 1.24 13.03 0.51
C HIS A 11 1.76 14.46 0.56
N GLU A 12 1.76 15.15 -0.57
CA GLU A 12 2.21 16.54 -0.67
C GLU A 12 1.17 17.48 -0.06
N VAL A 13 1.61 18.30 0.90
CA VAL A 13 0.78 19.26 1.62
C VAL A 13 1.49 20.62 1.63
N SER A 14 0.72 21.70 1.63
CA SER A 14 1.28 23.03 1.77
C SER A 14 1.81 23.26 3.20
N THR A 15 3.00 23.84 3.32
CA THR A 15 3.62 24.22 4.61
C THR A 15 2.78 25.17 5.47
N LYS A 16 1.76 25.82 4.89
CA LYS A 16 0.84 26.73 5.58
C LYS A 16 -0.51 26.08 5.94
N ALA A 17 -0.75 24.84 5.54
CA ALA A 17 -2.01 24.17 5.85
C ALA A 17 -2.11 23.90 7.37
N PRO A 18 -3.25 24.17 8.01
CA PRO A 18 -3.44 23.88 9.44
C PRO A 18 -3.36 22.37 9.72
N ARG A 19 -3.91 21.54 8.82
CA ARG A 19 -3.85 20.08 8.89
C ARG A 19 -3.64 19.49 7.51
N CYS A 20 -3.04 18.30 7.45
CA CYS A 20 -2.98 17.52 6.23
C CYS A 20 -4.40 17.09 5.81
N PRO A 21 -4.81 17.30 4.55
CA PRO A 21 -6.11 16.88 4.06
C PRO A 21 -6.24 15.35 3.91
N HIS A 22 -5.13 14.60 3.90
CA HIS A 22 -5.14 13.15 3.70
C HIS A 22 -5.12 12.36 5.02
N CYS A 23 -4.43 12.82 6.05
CA CYS A 23 -4.32 12.10 7.34
C CYS A 23 -4.75 12.91 8.57
N GLY A 24 -5.06 14.19 8.41
CA GLY A 24 -5.51 15.04 9.53
C GLY A 24 -4.41 15.52 10.48
N VAL A 25 -3.14 15.13 10.28
CA VAL A 25 -2.02 15.57 11.14
C VAL A 25 -1.86 17.09 11.10
N PRO A 26 -1.66 17.79 12.25
CA PRO A 26 -1.42 19.23 12.26
C PRO A 26 -0.07 19.58 11.66
N ILE A 27 -0.07 20.43 10.63
CA ILE A 27 1.11 20.82 9.87
C ILE A 27 1.60 22.22 10.28
N ALA A 28 0.66 23.14 10.52
CA ALA A 28 0.98 24.50 10.96
C ALA A 28 1.61 24.49 12.36
N GLY A 29 2.87 24.94 12.45
CA GLY A 29 3.57 25.13 13.73
C GLY A 29 4.08 23.84 14.38
N ASN A 30 3.82 22.65 13.83
CA ASN A 30 4.24 21.37 14.43
C ASN A 30 5.40 20.67 13.69
N LEU A 31 6.12 21.38 12.83
CA LEU A 31 7.22 20.84 12.03
C LEU A 31 8.56 21.42 12.46
N LYS A 32 9.59 20.57 12.55
CA LYS A 32 11.00 20.94 12.74
C LYS A 32 11.86 20.33 11.63
N ARG A 33 12.91 21.03 11.20
CA ARG A 33 13.90 20.50 10.25
C ARG A 33 15.08 19.93 11.02
N CYS A 34 15.54 18.75 10.62
CA CYS A 34 16.76 18.19 11.17
C CYS A 34 17.98 19.00 10.70
N PRO A 35 18.85 19.48 11.60
CA PRO A 35 20.06 20.22 11.23
C PRO A 35 21.12 19.36 10.53
N ASN A 36 20.96 18.03 10.54
CA ASN A 36 21.93 17.10 9.97
C ASN A 36 21.53 16.56 8.58
N CYS A 37 20.22 16.49 8.26
CA CYS A 37 19.73 15.89 7.01
C CYS A 37 18.57 16.63 6.35
N ASP A 38 18.26 17.85 6.82
CA ASP A 38 17.19 18.75 6.33
C ASP A 38 15.79 18.13 6.20
N THR A 39 15.59 16.95 6.77
CA THR A 39 14.32 16.24 6.72
C THR A 39 13.34 16.87 7.71
N ILE A 40 12.11 17.11 7.25
CA ILE A 40 11.06 17.74 8.03
C ILE A 40 10.36 16.66 8.86
N MET A 41 10.32 16.86 10.18
CA MET A 41 9.74 15.93 11.16
C MET A 41 8.73 16.65 12.04
N LEU A 42 7.85 15.90 12.71
CA LEU A 42 7.02 16.45 13.78
C LEU A 42 7.90 16.85 14.97
N LYS A 43 7.50 17.90 15.70
CA LYS A 43 8.22 18.33 16.91
C LYS A 43 8.33 17.23 17.95
N ASP A 44 7.34 16.34 17.99
CA ASP A 44 7.16 15.27 18.97
C ASP A 44 8.12 14.08 18.77
N VAL A 45 8.85 14.03 17.64
CA VAL A 45 9.79 12.94 17.36
C VAL A 45 11.19 13.28 17.91
N GLU A 46 11.66 12.57 18.93
CA GLU A 46 12.92 12.86 19.64
C GLU A 46 14.18 12.46 18.86
N ARG A 47 14.06 11.54 17.91
CA ARG A 47 15.15 11.03 17.07
C ARG A 47 14.78 11.17 15.60
N CYS A 48 15.71 11.62 14.76
CA CYS A 48 15.45 11.72 13.34
C CYS A 48 15.51 10.32 12.69
N PRO A 49 14.41 9.77 12.12
CA PRO A 49 14.42 8.46 11.46
C PRO A 49 15.28 8.36 10.20
N ASN A 50 15.83 9.49 9.70
CA ASN A 50 16.68 9.48 8.50
C ASN A 50 18.19 9.55 8.83
N CYS A 51 18.59 10.04 10.00
CA CYS A 51 20.01 10.19 10.34
C CYS A 51 20.38 9.76 11.77
N ASP A 52 19.43 9.20 12.52
CA ASP A 52 19.56 8.67 13.89
C ASP A 52 20.16 9.59 14.95
N THR A 53 20.41 10.87 14.64
CA THR A 53 20.94 11.83 15.61
C THR A 53 19.86 12.19 16.64
N PRO A 54 20.10 11.96 17.94
CA PRO A 54 19.22 12.45 18.99
C PRO A 54 19.36 13.97 19.11
N PHE A 55 18.25 14.67 19.25
CA PHE A 55 18.29 16.09 19.60
C PHE A 55 18.70 16.21 21.08
N LEU A 56 19.94 16.62 21.35
CA LEU A 56 20.38 16.93 22.70
C LEU A 56 19.60 18.14 23.23
N VAL A 57 18.60 17.88 24.07
CA VAL A 57 18.03 18.89 24.95
C VAL A 57 18.75 18.75 26.28
N THR A 58 19.53 19.77 26.63
CA THR A 58 20.13 19.92 27.96
C THR A 58 19.02 19.88 29.03
N SER A 59 19.32 19.15 30.10
CA SER A 59 18.55 18.94 31.33
C SER A 59 17.92 20.19 31.96
N GLU A 60 16.69 20.08 32.45
CA GLU A 60 16.35 20.17 33.90
C GLU A 60 14.94 19.59 34.14
N ALA A 61 14.76 18.84 35.22
CA ALA A 61 13.61 17.98 35.57
C ALA A 61 12.44 18.75 36.28
N PRO A 62 11.56 18.10 37.07
CA PRO A 62 10.33 17.36 36.75
C PRO A 62 9.02 18.08 37.20
N MET A 63 7.87 17.49 36.85
CA MET A 63 6.48 17.98 36.98
C MET A 63 6.03 18.52 38.36
N PRO A 64 4.86 19.22 38.41
CA PRO A 64 3.68 18.51 38.93
C PRO A 64 2.40 18.67 38.07
N ALA A 65 1.49 17.70 38.23
CA ALA A 65 0.21 17.54 37.51
C ALA A 65 -0.96 18.34 38.15
N PRO A 66 -2.24 18.13 37.79
CA PRO A 66 -3.06 19.02 36.98
C PRO A 66 -4.22 19.69 37.75
N ALA A 67 -4.84 20.73 37.18
CA ALA A 67 -6.10 21.32 37.66
C ALA A 67 -6.94 21.87 36.47
N PRO A 68 -8.27 22.02 36.64
CA PRO A 68 -9.29 21.68 35.64
C PRO A 68 -9.70 22.82 34.70
N MET A 69 -10.38 22.44 33.60
CA MET A 69 -10.99 23.29 32.56
C MET A 69 -11.86 24.43 33.10
N PRO A 70 -12.12 25.44 32.25
CA PRO A 70 -13.50 25.59 31.78
C PRO A 70 -13.61 25.78 30.25
N ALA A 71 -14.69 25.23 29.67
CA ALA A 71 -15.26 25.60 28.37
C ALA A 71 -16.25 26.78 28.55
N PRO A 72 -17.05 27.21 27.56
CA PRO A 72 -16.86 27.43 26.12
C PRO A 72 -17.17 28.90 25.73
N ALA A 73 -16.74 29.37 24.55
CA ALA A 73 -17.31 30.58 23.93
C ALA A 73 -17.24 30.55 22.40
N GLU A 74 -18.40 30.31 21.77
CA GLU A 74 -18.81 30.82 20.45
C GLU A 74 -19.64 32.13 20.68
N PRO A 75 -20.11 32.90 19.66
CA PRO A 75 -19.79 32.98 18.23
C PRO A 75 -19.63 34.44 17.66
N THR A 76 -19.31 34.53 16.34
CA THR A 76 -19.72 35.56 15.33
C THR A 76 -19.12 37.00 15.32
N PRO A 77 -19.26 37.83 14.25
CA PRO A 77 -19.51 37.60 12.80
C PRO A 77 -18.74 38.54 11.80
N THR A 78 -18.87 38.25 10.49
CA THR A 78 -18.81 39.20 9.31
C THR A 78 -17.44 39.83 8.95
N LEU A 79 -16.96 39.89 7.70
CA LEU A 79 -17.57 40.48 6.49
C LEU A 79 -17.03 39.88 5.18
N THR A 80 -17.92 39.89 4.20
CA THR A 80 -17.88 39.43 2.80
C THR A 80 -17.13 40.44 1.85
N PRO A 81 -17.20 40.31 0.50
CA PRO A 81 -16.11 40.01 -0.44
C PRO A 81 -15.65 41.27 -1.25
N PRO A 82 -14.87 41.20 -2.36
CA PRO A 82 -15.39 40.73 -3.66
C PRO A 82 -14.39 40.00 -4.60
N ALA A 83 -14.95 39.21 -5.51
CA ALA A 83 -14.40 38.83 -6.83
C ALA A 83 -14.32 40.09 -7.75
N PRO A 84 -13.70 40.11 -8.96
CA PRO A 84 -13.66 39.03 -9.94
C PRO A 84 -12.41 38.96 -10.85
N ALA A 85 -12.53 38.09 -11.85
CA ALA A 85 -11.84 38.05 -13.15
C ALA A 85 -10.67 37.06 -13.30
N ALA A 86 -11.04 35.94 -13.92
CA ALA A 86 -10.21 35.02 -14.70
C ALA A 86 -9.61 35.73 -15.95
N PRO A 87 -9.08 34.97 -16.93
CA PRO A 87 -7.95 34.03 -16.91
C PRO A 87 -6.87 34.54 -17.89
N THR A 88 -5.71 33.88 -18.01
CA THR A 88 -4.98 33.54 -19.26
C THR A 88 -3.64 32.90 -18.85
N GLU A 89 -3.09 32.10 -19.76
CA GLU A 89 -1.72 31.56 -19.84
C GLU A 89 -1.61 30.06 -19.54
N GLU A 90 -0.90 29.26 -20.33
CA GLU A 90 -0.32 29.39 -21.67
C GLU A 90 0.15 27.98 -22.02
N VAL A 91 -0.27 27.45 -23.16
CA VAL A 91 0.18 26.16 -23.68
C VAL A 91 1.24 26.45 -24.71
N THR A 92 2.48 25.98 -24.50
CA THR A 92 3.38 25.66 -25.61
C THR A 92 4.27 24.47 -25.28
N ALA A 93 4.12 23.44 -26.12
CA ALA A 93 5.02 22.32 -26.30
C ALA A 93 6.15 22.71 -27.29
N PRO A 94 7.29 21.99 -27.32
CA PRO A 94 8.39 22.27 -28.23
C PRO A 94 8.23 21.58 -29.60
N THR A 95 8.62 22.30 -30.65
CA THR A 95 8.76 21.85 -32.05
C THR A 95 10.23 21.52 -32.37
N PRO A 96 10.55 20.52 -33.21
CA PRO A 96 11.90 20.26 -33.70
C PRO A 96 12.15 20.92 -35.07
N GLU A 97 13.38 21.35 -35.34
CA GLU A 97 13.76 21.93 -36.64
C GLU A 97 15.05 21.31 -37.19
N ARG A 98 14.97 20.92 -38.47
CA ARG A 98 16.04 20.46 -39.36
C ARG A 98 15.87 21.20 -40.68
N ALA A 99 16.92 21.85 -41.17
CA ALA A 99 17.30 21.91 -42.59
C ALA A 99 18.60 22.72 -42.81
N GLU A 100 19.55 22.10 -43.50
CA GLU A 100 20.61 22.70 -44.34
C GLU A 100 19.99 23.33 -45.63
N PRO A 101 20.72 23.97 -46.62
CA PRO A 101 22.12 23.75 -47.03
C PRO A 101 22.91 24.92 -47.71
N ALA A 102 24.09 24.54 -48.27
CA ALA A 102 24.93 25.17 -49.31
C ALA A 102 25.95 26.24 -48.84
N ASP A 103 27.19 26.37 -49.36
CA ASP A 103 27.69 26.15 -50.73
C ASP A 103 29.20 25.76 -50.76
N SER A 104 29.66 25.42 -51.96
CA SER A 104 30.90 24.75 -52.41
C SER A 104 32.14 25.66 -52.51
N GLN A 105 33.34 25.07 -52.52
CA GLN A 105 34.26 25.17 -53.66
C GLN A 105 35.44 24.18 -53.61
N ALA A 106 35.77 23.69 -54.80
CA ALA A 106 36.74 22.65 -55.11
C ALA A 106 38.09 23.23 -55.57
N THR A 107 39.18 22.44 -55.49
CA THR A 107 40.05 22.08 -56.63
C THR A 107 41.20 21.16 -56.19
N SER A 108 41.68 20.38 -57.15
CA SER A 108 42.38 19.09 -57.00
C SER A 108 43.90 19.21 -57.36
N PRO A 109 44.65 18.13 -57.68
CA PRO A 109 45.83 17.65 -56.94
C PRO A 109 47.15 17.76 -57.74
N THR A 110 48.31 17.40 -57.16
CA THR A 110 49.56 17.03 -57.89
C THR A 110 50.58 16.34 -56.95
N PRO A 111 51.47 15.44 -57.45
CA PRO A 111 52.12 14.38 -56.68
C PRO A 111 53.59 14.64 -56.25
N SER A 112 54.10 13.70 -55.45
CA SER A 112 55.51 13.32 -55.14
C SER A 112 56.50 13.48 -56.32
N PRO A 113 57.86 13.50 -56.19
CA PRO A 113 58.68 12.77 -55.19
C PRO A 113 60.05 13.40 -54.78
N ALA A 114 60.77 12.72 -53.88
CA ALA A 114 62.25 12.60 -53.74
C ALA A 114 62.62 12.53 -52.23
N ALA A 115 62.87 11.35 -51.65
CA ALA A 115 64.09 10.53 -51.73
C ALA A 115 65.29 11.05 -50.90
N ALA A 116 65.71 10.16 -49.98
CA ALA A 116 67.00 10.04 -49.27
C ALA A 116 67.07 10.50 -47.79
N PRO A 117 67.85 9.84 -46.91
CA PRO A 117 68.22 8.43 -46.86
C PRO A 117 67.89 7.76 -45.51
N ALA A 118 67.79 6.43 -45.56
CA ALA A 118 67.60 5.56 -44.42
C ALA A 118 68.70 5.72 -43.35
N LYS A 119 68.28 5.95 -42.10
CA LYS A 119 69.07 5.56 -40.91
C LYS A 119 68.38 4.40 -40.23
N LYS A 120 69.01 3.22 -40.32
CA LYS A 120 68.62 1.97 -39.69
C LYS A 120 68.70 2.13 -38.16
N LYS A 121 67.60 2.52 -37.51
CA LYS A 121 67.46 2.50 -36.05
C LYS A 121 66.58 1.31 -35.68
N LYS A 122 67.14 0.41 -34.86
CA LYS A 122 66.52 -0.84 -34.42
C LYS A 122 65.10 -0.55 -33.91
N SER A 123 64.08 -1.20 -34.49
CA SER A 123 62.66 -0.97 -34.23
C SER A 123 62.24 -1.49 -32.86
N LEU A 124 62.64 -0.77 -31.81
CA LEU A 124 62.21 -0.97 -30.42
C LEU A 124 60.81 -0.38 -30.14
N GLY A 125 60.14 0.14 -31.18
CA GLY A 125 58.78 0.70 -31.10
C GLY A 125 57.66 -0.32 -31.32
N GLY A 126 57.92 -1.44 -32.02
CA GLY A 126 56.89 -2.47 -32.26
C GLY A 126 56.56 -3.28 -31.00
N TRP A 127 57.58 -3.62 -30.21
CA TRP A 127 57.41 -4.36 -28.96
C TRP A 127 56.79 -3.52 -27.85
N ALA A 128 57.08 -2.22 -27.80
CA ALA A 128 56.44 -1.27 -26.89
C ALA A 128 54.93 -1.08 -27.20
N LEU A 129 54.58 -1.03 -28.49
CA LEU A 129 53.19 -0.91 -28.93
C LEU A 129 52.41 -2.22 -28.71
N PHE A 130 53.04 -3.37 -28.93
CA PHE A 130 52.49 -4.67 -28.59
C PHE A 130 52.30 -4.84 -27.07
N ALA A 131 53.29 -4.46 -26.26
CA ALA A 131 53.19 -4.48 -24.81
C ALA A 131 52.06 -3.57 -24.29
N LEU A 132 51.88 -2.38 -24.87
CA LEU A 132 50.79 -1.48 -24.53
C LEU A 132 49.40 -2.07 -24.86
N ILE A 133 49.26 -2.73 -26.02
CA ILE A 133 48.02 -3.42 -26.39
C ILE A 133 47.73 -4.58 -25.43
N VAL A 134 48.75 -5.35 -25.03
CA VAL A 134 48.59 -6.46 -24.07
C VAL A 134 48.17 -5.94 -22.69
N VAL A 135 48.73 -4.82 -22.23
CA VAL A 135 48.33 -4.17 -20.97
C VAL A 135 46.88 -3.67 -21.06
N LEU A 136 46.49 -2.99 -22.13
CA LEU A 136 45.11 -2.53 -22.31
C LEU A 136 44.12 -3.70 -22.41
N ALA A 137 44.48 -4.80 -23.08
CA ALA A 137 43.66 -6.00 -23.13
C ALA A 137 43.50 -6.66 -21.75
N ALA A 138 44.59 -6.75 -20.97
CA ALA A 138 44.54 -7.26 -19.61
C ALA A 138 43.66 -6.38 -18.70
N LEU A 139 43.77 -5.05 -18.81
CA LEU A 139 42.90 -4.11 -18.11
C LEU A 139 41.43 -4.26 -18.54
N ALA A 140 41.14 -4.42 -19.82
CA ALA A 140 39.78 -4.65 -20.31
C ALA A 140 39.18 -5.96 -19.76
N VAL A 141 39.97 -7.03 -19.71
CA VAL A 141 39.56 -8.31 -19.09
C VAL A 141 39.30 -8.13 -17.60
N LEU A 142 40.17 -7.41 -16.87
CA LEU A 142 39.98 -7.11 -15.46
C LEU A 142 38.72 -6.26 -15.22
N ILE A 143 38.45 -5.25 -16.06
CA ILE A 143 37.25 -4.41 -15.98
C ILE A 143 35.99 -5.24 -16.23
N VAL A 144 35.98 -6.11 -17.25
CA VAL A 144 34.83 -7.00 -17.54
C VAL A 144 34.60 -7.97 -16.37
N TRP A 145 35.67 -8.53 -15.81
CA TRP A 145 35.59 -9.39 -14.63
C TRP A 145 35.04 -8.63 -13.40
N GLN A 146 35.49 -7.39 -13.18
CA GLN A 146 35.04 -6.54 -12.06
C GLN A 146 33.56 -6.15 -12.23
N ILE A 147 33.11 -5.82 -13.44
CA ILE A 147 31.69 -5.55 -13.74
C ILE A 147 30.84 -6.81 -13.50
N LYS A 148 31.29 -7.98 -13.95
CA LYS A 148 30.57 -9.25 -13.73
C LYS A 148 30.46 -9.58 -12.23
N SER A 149 31.59 -9.55 -11.52
CA SER A 149 31.64 -9.82 -10.08
C SER A 149 30.81 -8.81 -9.28
N SER A 150 30.87 -7.52 -9.64
CA SER A 150 30.05 -6.47 -9.04
C SER A 150 28.56 -6.69 -9.31
N ARG A 151 28.16 -7.10 -10.52
CA ARG A 151 26.75 -7.41 -10.83
C ARG A 151 26.21 -8.58 -10.02
N GLU A 152 27.00 -9.63 -9.83
CA GLU A 152 26.59 -10.78 -9.01
C GLU A 152 26.44 -10.38 -7.54
N ALA A 153 27.36 -9.57 -6.99
CA ALA A 153 27.24 -9.03 -5.64
C ALA A 153 26.01 -8.13 -5.47
N ASN A 154 25.74 -7.25 -6.44
CA ASN A 154 24.56 -6.37 -6.42
C ASN A 154 23.25 -7.15 -6.57
N ALA A 155 23.25 -8.21 -7.37
CA ALA A 155 22.10 -9.11 -7.51
C ALA A 155 21.83 -9.87 -6.21
N GLU A 156 22.87 -10.33 -5.50
CA GLU A 156 22.72 -10.96 -4.18
C GLU A 156 22.13 -9.99 -3.15
N ALA A 157 22.65 -8.77 -3.09
CA ALA A 157 22.17 -7.75 -2.17
C ALA A 157 20.71 -7.38 -2.45
N ALA A 158 20.36 -7.17 -3.72
CA ALA A 158 18.97 -6.90 -4.12
C ALA A 158 18.05 -8.08 -3.79
N PHE A 159 18.47 -9.32 -4.06
CA PHE A 159 17.69 -10.51 -3.75
C PHE A 159 17.43 -10.68 -2.24
N THR A 160 18.41 -10.34 -1.40
CA THR A 160 18.25 -10.39 0.06
C THR A 160 17.13 -9.46 0.53
N LEU A 161 17.06 -8.25 -0.03
CA LEU A 161 15.98 -7.30 0.25
C LEU A 161 14.62 -7.79 -0.29
N LEU A 162 14.60 -8.47 -1.44
CA LEU A 162 13.37 -9.00 -2.02
C LEU A 162 12.65 -9.98 -1.09
N ARG A 163 13.39 -10.75 -0.28
CA ARG A 163 12.80 -11.72 0.65
C ARG A 163 12.00 -11.07 1.78
N GLU A 164 12.25 -9.79 2.05
CA GLU A 164 11.57 -9.02 3.08
C GLU A 164 10.36 -8.25 2.52
N CYS A 165 10.19 -8.19 1.18
CA CYS A 165 9.09 -7.49 0.53
C CYS A 165 8.11 -8.46 -0.16
N ASN A 166 6.82 -8.17 -0.08
CA ASN A 166 5.75 -8.92 -0.77
C ASN A 166 5.09 -8.08 -1.88
N ASP A 167 5.85 -7.20 -2.56
CA ASP A 167 5.33 -6.36 -3.65
C ASP A 167 5.72 -6.93 -5.02
N PRO A 168 4.76 -7.39 -5.86
CA PRO A 168 5.04 -7.97 -7.17
C PRO A 168 5.93 -7.11 -8.09
N ARG A 169 5.83 -5.77 -8.01
CA ARG A 169 6.64 -4.86 -8.84
C ARG A 169 8.12 -4.96 -8.51
N SER A 170 8.46 -5.14 -7.24
CA SER A 170 9.85 -5.28 -6.78
C SER A 170 10.52 -6.54 -7.38
N PHE A 171 9.75 -7.62 -7.58
CA PHE A 171 10.22 -8.84 -8.24
C PHE A 171 10.42 -8.63 -9.75
N GLU A 172 9.47 -7.95 -10.42
CA GLU A 172 9.59 -7.61 -11.85
C GLU A 172 10.81 -6.73 -12.14
N ASP A 173 11.05 -5.72 -11.31
CA ASP A 173 12.22 -4.85 -11.41
C ASP A 173 13.53 -5.62 -11.26
N PHE A 174 13.58 -6.61 -10.37
CA PHE A 174 14.74 -7.48 -10.21
C PHE A 174 15.02 -8.30 -11.47
N ILE A 175 13.98 -8.92 -12.05
CA ILE A 175 14.09 -9.72 -13.28
C ILE A 175 14.62 -8.86 -14.44
N ASN A 176 14.10 -7.64 -14.58
CA ASN A 176 14.53 -6.69 -15.61
C ASN A 176 15.98 -6.22 -15.42
N ARG A 177 16.40 -5.97 -14.18
CA ARG A 177 17.73 -5.43 -13.86
C ARG A 177 18.82 -6.51 -13.87
N TYR A 178 18.48 -7.74 -13.51
CA TYR A 178 19.42 -8.86 -13.37
C TYR A 178 18.99 -10.13 -14.13
N PRO A 179 18.69 -10.08 -15.45
CA PRO A 179 18.07 -11.18 -16.21
C PRO A 179 18.92 -12.46 -16.34
N LYS A 180 20.19 -12.42 -15.91
CA LYS A 180 21.11 -13.58 -15.90
C LYS A 180 21.53 -13.96 -14.47
N SER A 181 20.84 -13.45 -13.46
CA SER A 181 21.10 -13.81 -12.07
C SER A 181 20.74 -15.28 -11.83
N ARG A 182 21.48 -15.94 -10.93
CA ARG A 182 21.16 -17.30 -10.46
C ARG A 182 19.80 -17.38 -9.77
N HIS A 183 19.29 -16.25 -9.27
CA HIS A 183 18.05 -16.16 -8.51
C HIS A 183 16.80 -15.98 -9.38
N ILE A 184 16.94 -15.83 -10.71
CA ILE A 184 15.80 -15.54 -11.59
C ILE A 184 14.68 -16.58 -11.46
N ALA A 185 15.02 -17.87 -11.48
CA ALA A 185 14.02 -18.93 -11.36
C ALA A 185 13.27 -18.89 -10.02
N GLU A 186 13.96 -18.57 -8.92
CA GLU A 186 13.36 -18.44 -7.59
C GLU A 186 12.48 -17.20 -7.47
N VAL A 187 12.95 -16.06 -7.97
CA VAL A 187 12.21 -14.79 -8.01
C VAL A 187 10.95 -14.92 -8.87
N GLU A 188 11.04 -15.58 -10.02
CA GLU A 188 9.90 -15.86 -10.90
C GLU A 188 8.87 -16.76 -10.22
N ALA A 189 9.31 -17.84 -9.55
CA ALA A 189 8.41 -18.73 -8.83
C ALA A 189 7.68 -17.99 -7.69
N ARG A 190 8.40 -17.16 -6.92
CA ARG A 190 7.80 -16.37 -5.84
C ARG A 190 6.84 -15.30 -6.37
N LEU A 191 7.16 -14.67 -7.49
CA LEU A 191 6.28 -13.70 -8.15
C LEU A 191 4.98 -14.37 -8.62
N GLU A 192 5.06 -15.59 -9.15
CA GLU A 192 3.86 -16.32 -9.54
C GLU A 192 2.99 -16.70 -8.34
N GLU A 193 3.60 -17.12 -7.22
CA GLU A 193 2.90 -17.37 -5.97
C GLU A 193 2.13 -16.12 -5.48
N LEU A 194 2.80 -14.96 -5.46
CA LEU A 194 2.16 -13.68 -5.09
C LEU A 194 1.03 -13.29 -6.03
N ARG A 195 1.14 -13.60 -7.33
CA ARG A 195 0.06 -13.37 -8.31
C ARG A 195 -1.13 -14.28 -8.09
N LEU A 196 -0.89 -15.57 -7.81
CA LEU A 196 -1.95 -16.53 -7.50
C LEU A 196 -2.68 -16.16 -6.21
N GLU A 197 -1.93 -15.72 -5.20
CA GLU A 197 -2.48 -15.16 -3.96
C GLU A 197 -3.38 -13.95 -4.26
N GLU A 198 -2.89 -12.98 -5.05
CA GLU A 198 -3.68 -11.79 -5.39
C GLU A 198 -4.95 -12.14 -6.17
N VAL A 199 -4.89 -13.08 -7.12
CA VAL A 199 -6.09 -13.54 -7.84
C VAL A 199 -7.09 -14.20 -6.88
N ALA A 200 -6.62 -15.05 -5.97
CA ALA A 200 -7.47 -15.69 -4.97
C ALA A 200 -8.10 -14.65 -4.03
N TRP A 201 -7.34 -13.62 -3.65
CA TRP A 201 -7.83 -12.52 -2.82
C TRP A 201 -8.90 -11.69 -3.54
N GLN A 202 -8.71 -11.34 -4.81
CA GLN A 202 -9.71 -10.63 -5.61
C GLN A 202 -11.01 -11.44 -5.76
N ALA A 203 -10.92 -12.77 -5.89
CA ALA A 203 -12.08 -13.65 -5.86
C ALA A 203 -12.81 -13.60 -4.50
N ALA A 204 -12.06 -13.60 -3.38
CA ALA A 204 -12.61 -13.49 -2.03
C ALA A 204 -13.28 -12.11 -1.76
N LEU A 205 -12.81 -11.04 -2.39
CA LEU A 205 -13.42 -9.71 -2.29
C LEU A 205 -14.74 -9.60 -3.06
N SER A 206 -14.78 -10.13 -4.28
CA SER A 206 -15.93 -9.99 -5.18
C SER A 206 -17.10 -10.91 -4.83
N THR A 207 -16.83 -12.00 -4.11
CA THR A 207 -17.85 -12.98 -3.74
C THR A 207 -18.66 -12.58 -2.50
N THR A 208 -19.88 -13.10 -2.45
CA THR A 208 -20.72 -13.11 -1.24
C THR A 208 -20.75 -14.48 -0.57
N ASN A 209 -20.13 -15.49 -1.18
CA ASN A 209 -20.06 -16.85 -0.66
C ASN A 209 -18.90 -16.96 0.35
N PRO A 210 -19.17 -17.24 1.63
CA PRO A 210 -18.14 -17.33 2.66
C PRO A 210 -17.15 -18.48 2.43
N ALA A 211 -17.52 -19.54 1.69
CA ALA A 211 -16.63 -20.67 1.43
C ALA A 211 -15.34 -20.24 0.71
N ILE A 212 -15.44 -19.34 -0.27
CA ILE A 212 -14.27 -18.86 -1.04
C ILE A 212 -13.31 -18.07 -0.16
N VAL A 213 -13.83 -17.29 0.80
CA VAL A 213 -12.99 -16.53 1.73
C VAL A 213 -12.30 -17.47 2.73
N ARG A 214 -12.99 -18.53 3.19
CA ARG A 214 -12.38 -19.57 4.03
C ARG A 214 -11.28 -20.33 3.30
N ASP A 215 -11.53 -20.74 2.05
CA ASP A 215 -10.51 -21.37 1.21
C ASP A 215 -9.26 -20.47 1.07
N PHE A 216 -9.45 -19.15 0.94
CA PHE A 216 -8.32 -18.22 0.92
C PHE A 216 -7.54 -18.23 2.26
N ILE A 217 -8.23 -18.13 3.40
CA ILE A 217 -7.62 -18.14 4.72
C ILE A 217 -6.82 -19.44 4.95
N ASP A 218 -7.40 -20.58 4.56
CA ASP A 218 -6.78 -21.90 4.76
C ASP A 218 -5.57 -22.12 3.84
N ASN A 219 -5.63 -21.65 2.59
CA ASN A 219 -4.54 -21.83 1.63
C ASN A 219 -3.41 -20.78 1.78
N TYR A 220 -3.70 -19.61 2.35
CA TYR A 220 -2.75 -18.50 2.47
C TYR A 220 -2.69 -17.92 3.90
N PRO A 221 -2.33 -18.71 4.92
CA PRO A 221 -2.37 -18.30 6.34
C PRO A 221 -1.37 -17.19 6.68
N THR A 222 -0.29 -17.06 5.91
CA THR A 222 0.76 -16.05 6.10
C THR A 222 0.66 -14.89 5.10
N SER A 223 -0.44 -14.82 4.35
CA SER A 223 -0.69 -13.74 3.40
C SER A 223 -0.73 -12.38 4.09
N ALA A 224 -0.31 -11.33 3.38
CA ALA A 224 -0.53 -9.96 3.81
C ALA A 224 -2.03 -9.60 3.94
N HIS A 225 -2.88 -10.29 3.19
CA HIS A 225 -4.33 -10.13 3.19
C HIS A 225 -5.05 -10.98 4.25
N HIS A 226 -4.33 -11.82 5.01
CA HIS A 226 -4.94 -12.75 5.98
C HIS A 226 -5.86 -12.05 6.98
N SER A 227 -5.41 -10.95 7.58
CA SER A 227 -6.24 -10.14 8.50
C SER A 227 -7.48 -9.57 7.79
N ALA A 228 -7.32 -9.03 6.58
CA ALA A 228 -8.43 -8.50 5.80
C ALA A 228 -9.45 -9.60 5.43
N ALA A 229 -8.97 -10.82 5.16
CA ALA A 229 -9.82 -11.97 4.90
C ALA A 229 -10.63 -12.40 6.12
N LEU A 230 -10.04 -12.35 7.33
CA LEU A 230 -10.75 -12.60 8.59
C LEU A 230 -11.90 -11.60 8.81
N HIS A 231 -11.64 -10.31 8.65
CA HIS A 231 -12.70 -9.28 8.73
C HIS A 231 -13.78 -9.47 7.66
N ARG A 232 -13.38 -9.90 6.46
CA ARG A 232 -14.31 -10.16 5.36
C ARG A 232 -15.24 -11.31 5.68
N ILE A 233 -14.72 -12.45 6.14
CA ILE A 233 -15.55 -13.62 6.49
C ILE A 233 -16.48 -13.30 7.65
N ASP A 234 -16.00 -12.57 8.65
CA ASP A 234 -16.79 -12.11 9.79
C ASP A 234 -18.00 -11.26 9.34
N THR A 235 -17.75 -10.27 8.49
CA THR A 235 -18.81 -9.43 7.90
C THR A 235 -19.85 -10.26 7.12
N LEU A 236 -19.41 -11.27 6.36
CA LEU A 236 -20.30 -12.12 5.56
C LEU A 236 -21.17 -13.00 6.47
N ASP A 237 -20.57 -13.63 7.48
CA ASP A 237 -21.26 -14.51 8.41
C ASP A 237 -22.23 -13.72 9.31
N TRP A 238 -21.84 -12.50 9.74
CA TRP A 238 -22.71 -11.58 10.47
C TRP A 238 -23.95 -11.19 9.66
N ARG A 239 -23.77 -10.87 8.38
CA ARG A 239 -24.88 -10.56 7.46
C ARG A 239 -25.84 -11.73 7.32
N GLU A 240 -25.33 -12.96 7.24
CA GLU A 240 -26.15 -14.16 7.16
C GLU A 240 -26.90 -14.44 8.48
N ALA A 241 -26.25 -14.22 9.64
CA ALA A 241 -26.90 -14.32 10.94
C ALA A 241 -28.06 -13.31 11.07
N ASN A 242 -27.84 -12.07 10.65
CA ASN A 242 -28.88 -11.03 10.61
C ASN A 242 -30.02 -11.34 9.64
N LYS A 243 -29.73 -11.95 8.50
CA LYS A 243 -30.76 -12.38 7.55
C LYS A 243 -31.66 -13.46 8.16
N LYS A 244 -31.08 -14.39 8.93
CA LYS A 244 -31.85 -15.41 9.67
C LYS A 244 -32.64 -14.79 10.82
N ASN A 245 -32.06 -13.82 11.52
CA ASN A 245 -32.66 -13.08 12.64
C ASN A 245 -33.25 -13.98 13.75
N THR A 246 -32.63 -15.14 13.98
CA THR A 246 -33.01 -16.14 14.98
C THR A 246 -31.94 -16.29 16.05
N SER A 247 -32.34 -16.74 17.25
CA SER A 247 -31.42 -16.99 18.35
C SER A 247 -30.33 -18.00 17.98
N ALA A 248 -30.70 -19.06 17.25
CA ALA A 248 -29.79 -20.08 16.73
C ALA A 248 -28.81 -19.51 15.71
N GLY A 249 -29.26 -18.64 14.80
CA GLY A 249 -28.40 -17.99 13.81
C GLY A 249 -27.32 -17.14 14.45
N TYR A 250 -27.68 -16.31 15.44
CA TYR A 250 -26.71 -15.49 16.17
C TYR A 250 -25.77 -16.34 17.04
N THR A 251 -26.26 -17.43 17.63
CA THR A 251 -25.42 -18.35 18.42
C THR A 251 -24.34 -19.01 17.55
N ALA A 252 -24.70 -19.44 16.34
CA ALA A 252 -23.74 -20.01 15.39
C ALA A 252 -22.65 -19.00 15.02
N TYR A 253 -23.03 -17.74 14.79
CA TYR A 253 -22.08 -16.66 14.53
C TYR A 253 -21.12 -16.44 15.71
N ILE A 254 -21.66 -16.27 16.93
CA ILE A 254 -20.85 -16.07 18.16
C ILE A 254 -19.87 -17.23 18.37
N SER A 255 -20.26 -18.46 18.06
CA SER A 255 -19.39 -19.63 18.20
C SER A 255 -18.26 -19.70 17.17
N ALA A 256 -18.46 -19.11 15.99
CA ALA A 256 -17.48 -19.09 14.92
C ALA A 256 -16.53 -17.88 15.02
N HIS A 257 -16.96 -16.79 15.65
CA HIS A 257 -16.28 -15.49 15.72
C HIS A 257 -16.21 -14.98 17.16
N ASP A 258 -15.50 -15.70 18.04
CA ASP A 258 -15.42 -15.39 19.49
C ASP A 258 -14.82 -14.01 19.81
N ALA A 259 -13.99 -13.48 18.92
CA ALA A 259 -13.43 -12.14 18.96
C ALA A 259 -13.69 -11.34 17.67
N GLY A 260 -14.79 -11.62 16.97
CA GLY A 260 -15.18 -10.91 15.74
C GLY A 260 -15.60 -9.46 15.96
N ASP A 261 -15.65 -8.67 14.89
CA ASP A 261 -15.99 -7.25 14.89
C ASP A 261 -17.41 -6.99 15.40
N PHE A 262 -18.34 -7.93 15.20
CA PHE A 262 -19.76 -7.79 15.56
C PHE A 262 -20.16 -8.63 16.78
N ILE A 263 -19.20 -9.06 17.60
CA ILE A 263 -19.48 -9.98 18.71
C ILE A 263 -20.46 -9.38 19.73
N THR A 264 -20.32 -8.09 20.05
CA THR A 264 -21.20 -7.36 20.97
C THR A 264 -22.63 -7.26 20.44
N GLU A 265 -22.77 -6.89 19.17
CA GLU A 265 -24.03 -6.78 18.45
C GLU A 265 -24.70 -8.13 18.33
N ALA A 266 -23.94 -9.19 18.09
CA ALA A 266 -24.46 -10.54 18.01
C ALA A 266 -25.02 -11.04 19.35
N PHE A 267 -24.37 -10.73 20.47
CA PHE A 267 -24.90 -11.06 21.79
C PHE A 267 -26.23 -10.36 22.06
N ALA A 268 -26.31 -9.06 21.78
CA ALA A 268 -27.55 -8.29 21.94
C ALA A 268 -28.66 -8.78 21.01
N ALA A 269 -28.34 -9.01 19.73
CA ALA A 269 -29.29 -9.50 18.74
C ALA A 269 -29.81 -10.90 19.06
N ARG A 270 -28.95 -11.78 19.61
CA ARG A 270 -29.35 -13.09 20.12
C ARG A 270 -30.35 -12.95 21.26
N GLU A 271 -30.08 -12.12 22.24
CA GLU A 271 -30.97 -11.92 23.39
C GLU A 271 -32.36 -11.44 22.94
N GLU A 272 -32.39 -10.47 22.04
CA GLU A 272 -33.64 -9.95 21.48
C GLU A 272 -34.38 -11.01 20.64
N ALA A 273 -33.66 -11.81 19.86
CA ALA A 273 -34.26 -12.92 19.10
C ALA A 273 -34.90 -13.97 20.02
N VAL A 274 -34.26 -14.32 21.14
CA VAL A 274 -34.83 -15.24 22.14
C VAL A 274 -36.14 -14.67 22.71
N LYS A 275 -36.19 -13.39 23.07
CA LYS A 275 -37.41 -12.75 23.58
C LYS A 275 -38.55 -12.80 22.56
N ARG A 276 -38.27 -12.53 21.28
CA ARG A 276 -39.27 -12.61 20.21
C ARG A 276 -39.77 -14.03 19.98
N GLU A 277 -38.88 -15.01 19.96
CA GLU A 277 -39.23 -16.43 19.79
C GLU A 277 -40.08 -16.93 20.97
N GLU A 278 -39.73 -16.58 22.20
CA GLU A 278 -40.52 -16.90 23.40
C GLU A 278 -41.91 -16.25 23.33
N GLN A 279 -42.00 -14.97 22.97
CA GLN A 279 -43.28 -14.28 22.83
C GLN A 279 -44.16 -14.95 21.77
N ALA A 280 -43.61 -15.27 20.61
CA ALA A 280 -44.33 -15.97 19.54
C ALA A 280 -44.85 -17.34 20.00
N TYR A 281 -44.07 -18.07 20.79
CA TYR A 281 -44.50 -19.33 21.38
C TYR A 281 -45.68 -19.14 22.34
N ARG A 282 -45.62 -18.14 23.23
CA ARG A 282 -46.73 -17.82 24.15
C ARG A 282 -48.00 -17.46 23.40
N ASP A 283 -47.89 -16.63 22.37
CA ASP A 283 -49.03 -16.21 21.55
C ASP A 283 -49.65 -17.40 20.80
N SER A 284 -48.82 -18.34 20.32
CA SER A 284 -49.31 -19.57 19.67
C SER A 284 -50.13 -20.46 20.62
N ILE A 285 -49.71 -20.59 21.89
CA ILE A 285 -50.45 -21.34 22.91
C ILE A 285 -51.77 -20.64 23.23
N ALA A 286 -51.75 -19.31 23.37
CA ALA A 286 -52.94 -18.52 23.66
C ALA A 286 -53.98 -18.65 22.53
N ALA A 287 -53.54 -18.58 21.27
CA ALA A 287 -54.38 -18.79 20.10
C ALA A 287 -55.00 -20.19 20.07
N ALA A 288 -54.20 -21.24 20.25
CA ALA A 288 -54.69 -22.63 20.29
C ALA A 288 -55.72 -22.86 21.40
N ARG A 289 -55.53 -22.22 22.56
CA ARG A 289 -56.49 -22.28 23.67
C ARG A 289 -57.80 -21.56 23.32
N ALA A 290 -57.75 -20.42 22.66
CA ALA A 290 -58.95 -19.69 22.23
C ALA A 290 -59.80 -20.50 21.23
N ASP A 291 -59.14 -21.16 20.26
CA ASP A 291 -59.82 -22.00 19.25
C ASP A 291 -60.48 -23.24 19.86
N SER A 292 -59.90 -23.81 20.93
CA SER A 292 -60.51 -24.94 21.64
C SER A 292 -61.81 -24.57 22.38
N ILE A 293 -62.01 -23.30 22.70
CA ILE A 293 -63.19 -22.79 23.42
C ILE A 293 -64.33 -22.43 22.44
N THR A 294 -64.01 -22.15 21.17
CA THR A 294 -64.99 -21.68 20.17
C THR A 294 -65.62 -22.79 19.31
N LEU A 295 -65.31 -24.07 19.53
CA LEU A 295 -66.03 -25.17 18.89
C LEU A 295 -67.53 -25.13 19.28
N PRO A 296 -68.46 -24.87 18.32
CA PRO A 296 -69.87 -24.86 18.62
C PRO A 296 -70.31 -26.23 19.12
N SER A 297 -71.02 -26.26 20.24
CA SER A 297 -71.74 -27.44 20.71
C SER A 297 -72.77 -27.86 19.63
N LEU A 298 -72.36 -28.74 18.72
CA LEU A 298 -73.26 -29.45 17.80
C LEU A 298 -73.95 -30.65 18.49
N PHE A 299 -73.84 -30.75 19.82
CA PHE A 299 -74.47 -31.79 20.64
C PHE A 299 -75.67 -31.25 21.43
N ASN A 300 -76.69 -30.73 20.76
CA ASN A 300 -78.02 -30.70 21.37
C ASN A 300 -79.16 -30.51 20.35
N THR A 301 -79.41 -31.50 19.48
CA THR A 301 -80.71 -31.57 18.81
C THR A 301 -80.99 -33.00 18.37
N THR A 302 -81.61 -33.80 19.24
CA THR A 302 -82.53 -34.92 18.92
C THR A 302 -82.79 -35.67 20.21
N ASN A 303 -83.79 -35.25 20.99
CA ASN A 303 -84.60 -36.11 21.85
C ASN A 303 -85.69 -35.26 22.51
N ASN A 304 -86.66 -34.83 21.72
CA ASN A 304 -87.99 -34.51 22.24
C ASN A 304 -89.03 -34.50 21.11
N THR A 305 -89.53 -35.68 20.79
CA THR A 305 -90.82 -35.84 20.09
C THR A 305 -91.53 -37.04 20.71
N LEU A 306 -92.55 -36.69 21.50
CA LEU A 306 -93.85 -37.33 21.74
C LEU A 306 -94.00 -38.84 21.46
#